data_AF-A0A7R9LX23-F1
#
_entry.id   AF-A0A7R9LX23-F1
#
_cell.length_a   1.000
_cell.length_b   1.000
_cell.length_c   1.000
_cell.angle_alpha   90.00
_cell.angle_beta   90.00
_cell.angle_gamma   90.00
#
_symmetry.space_group_name_H-M   'P 1'
#
loop_
_entity.id
_entity.type
_entity.pdbx_description
1 polymer ?
#
loop_
_entity_poly.entity_id
_entity_poly.type
_entity_poly.pdbx_seq_one_letter_code
_entity_poly.pdbx_strand_id
1 'polypeptide(L)'
;IEKEWLSFGHKFSDRCGHIQGDSKEMAPVFTQFLDATWQLTQQLPQHWEFNERYLLAIHDHVHSCQFGTFISNSDKERRDLRVVERTYSLWAYINSHRAEFLNPLYVKENTQDILDVNVSPQTIKFWRGLYNRFEFGVHPRHSLSEVLVAAQNHISSLENHIQYLEDQITRLSSDTSDSQSSCGVSP
;
A
#
# COMPACT_ATOMS: atom_id res chain seq x y z
N ILE A 1 6.58 -11.62 -6.54
CA ILE A 1 5.78 -12.62 -5.79
C ILE A 1 5.30 -13.72 -6.74
N GLU A 2 4.48 -13.42 -7.76
CA GLU A 2 4.01 -14.42 -8.75
C GLU A 2 5.10 -15.33 -9.31
N LYS A 3 6.20 -14.74 -9.78
CA LYS A 3 7.34 -15.51 -10.27
C LYS A 3 8.01 -16.29 -9.13
N GLU A 4 8.81 -15.61 -8.30
CA GLU A 4 9.75 -16.27 -7.37
C GLU A 4 9.09 -17.09 -6.25
N TRP A 5 7.83 -16.81 -5.90
CA TRP A 5 7.15 -17.52 -4.80
C TRP A 5 6.07 -18.48 -5.31
N LEU A 6 5.17 -18.00 -6.17
CA LEU A 6 4.04 -18.82 -6.62
C LEU A 6 4.47 -19.83 -7.70
N SER A 7 5.15 -19.36 -8.76
CA SER A 7 5.54 -20.24 -9.88
C SER A 7 6.65 -21.22 -9.50
N PHE A 8 7.59 -20.81 -8.65
CA PHE A 8 8.68 -21.68 -8.15
C PHE A 8 8.24 -22.59 -6.98
N GLY A 9 6.96 -22.58 -6.60
CA GLY A 9 6.37 -23.61 -5.74
C GLY A 9 6.64 -23.43 -4.24
N HIS A 10 6.61 -22.19 -3.75
CA HIS A 10 6.51 -21.99 -2.31
C HIS A 10 5.21 -22.61 -1.78
N LYS A 11 5.34 -23.44 -0.74
CA LYS A 11 4.24 -24.23 -0.17
C LYS A 11 3.30 -23.37 0.71
N PHE A 12 2.60 -22.40 0.12
CA PHE A 12 1.74 -21.46 0.87
C PHE A 12 0.68 -22.17 1.71
N SER A 13 -0.01 -23.18 1.15
CA SER A 13 -1.04 -23.91 1.88
C SER A 13 -0.51 -24.58 3.15
N ASP A 14 0.67 -25.20 3.07
CA ASP A 14 1.28 -25.90 4.21
C ASP A 14 1.91 -24.91 5.19
N ARG A 15 2.65 -23.91 4.70
CA ARG A 15 3.40 -22.95 5.52
C ARG A 15 2.48 -22.00 6.28
N CYS A 16 1.36 -21.62 5.67
CA CYS A 16 0.36 -20.73 6.26
C CYS A 16 -0.82 -21.46 6.91
N GLY A 17 -0.88 -22.80 6.82
CA GLY A 17 -1.91 -23.60 7.45
C GLY A 17 -3.32 -23.38 6.89
N HIS A 18 -3.46 -23.20 5.57
CA HIS A 18 -4.76 -22.98 4.92
C HIS A 18 -5.72 -24.16 5.09
N ILE A 19 -5.15 -25.37 5.17
CA ILE A 19 -5.85 -26.63 5.39
C ILE A 19 -5.17 -27.32 6.57
N GLN A 20 -5.95 -28.07 7.36
CA GLN A 20 -5.40 -28.85 8.47
C GLN A 20 -4.37 -29.87 7.95
N GLY A 21 -3.11 -29.63 8.24
CA GLY A 21 -1.96 -30.43 7.82
C GLY A 21 -0.98 -30.69 8.96
N ASP A 22 0.26 -31.07 8.63
CA ASP A 22 1.31 -31.24 9.63
C ASP A 22 1.71 -29.88 10.22
N SER A 23 1.52 -29.71 11.53
CA SER A 23 1.87 -28.47 12.22
C SER A 23 3.36 -28.16 12.17
N LYS A 24 4.22 -29.16 11.93
CA LYS A 24 5.67 -28.99 11.74
C LYS A 24 6.03 -28.32 10.41
N GLU A 25 5.12 -28.32 9.45
CA GLU A 25 5.31 -27.65 8.17
C GLU A 25 4.94 -26.15 8.24
N MET A 26 4.24 -25.69 9.28
CA MET A 26 3.90 -24.26 9.40
C MET A 26 5.14 -23.43 9.74
N ALA A 27 5.40 -22.37 8.96
CA ALA A 27 6.53 -21.48 9.19
C ALA A 27 6.30 -20.09 8.56
N PRO A 28 6.71 -18.99 9.23
CA PRO A 28 6.46 -17.62 8.78
C PRO A 28 7.45 -17.15 7.71
N VAL A 29 7.80 -18.00 6.73
CA VAL A 29 8.86 -17.72 5.73
C VAL A 29 8.48 -16.54 4.85
N PHE A 30 7.23 -16.49 4.38
CA PHE A 30 6.77 -15.36 3.57
C PHE A 30 6.61 -14.09 4.41
N THR A 31 6.18 -14.21 5.67
CA THR A 31 6.14 -13.09 6.62
C THR A 31 7.52 -12.48 6.84
N GLN A 32 8.57 -13.30 6.97
CA GLN A 32 9.96 -12.84 7.08
C GLN A 32 10.42 -12.09 5.83
N PHE A 33 10.01 -12.53 4.63
CA PHE A 33 10.27 -11.80 3.38
C PHE A 33 9.58 -10.44 3.35
N LEU A 34 8.33 -10.35 3.80
CA LEU A 34 7.61 -9.08 3.88
C LEU A 34 8.27 -8.15 4.92
N ASP A 35 8.70 -8.67 6.05
CA ASP A 35 9.42 -7.89 7.08
C ASP A 35 10.73 -7.35 6.52
N ALA A 36 11.56 -8.20 5.91
CA ALA A 36 12.79 -7.77 5.25
C ALA A 36 12.52 -6.67 4.20
N THR A 37 11.45 -6.80 3.41
CA THR A 37 11.04 -5.77 2.44
C THR A 37 10.67 -4.47 3.15
N TRP A 38 9.91 -4.55 4.26
CA TRP A 38 9.57 -3.39 5.08
C TRP A 38 10.82 -2.70 5.64
N GLN A 39 11.82 -3.45 6.14
CA GLN A 39 13.09 -2.87 6.60
C GLN A 39 13.75 -2.02 5.52
N LEU A 40 13.73 -2.46 4.25
CA LEU A 40 14.26 -1.69 3.12
C LEU A 40 13.47 -0.40 2.88
N THR A 41 12.15 -0.46 2.98
CA THR A 41 11.30 0.76 2.86
C THR A 41 11.58 1.77 3.97
N GLN A 42 11.97 1.31 5.16
CA GLN A 42 12.33 2.19 6.28
C GLN A 42 13.68 2.87 6.11
N GLN A 43 14.64 2.22 5.45
CA GLN A 43 15.95 2.81 5.18
C GLN A 43 15.94 3.74 3.97
N LEU A 44 15.11 3.44 2.97
CA LEU A 44 15.08 4.16 1.69
C LEU A 44 13.65 4.60 1.32
N PRO A 45 13.07 5.60 2.01
CA PRO A 45 11.64 5.94 1.89
C PRO A 45 11.20 6.42 0.51
N GLN A 46 12.11 6.85 -0.36
CA GLN A 46 11.78 7.41 -1.68
C GLN A 46 11.93 6.41 -2.84
N HIS A 47 12.52 5.23 -2.61
CA HIS A 47 12.81 4.26 -3.67
C HIS A 47 11.66 3.29 -3.98
N TRP A 48 10.67 3.21 -3.10
CA TRP A 48 9.59 2.23 -3.21
C TRP A 48 8.28 2.92 -3.56
N GLU A 49 7.64 2.49 -4.65
CA GLU A 49 6.36 3.02 -5.10
C GLU A 49 5.22 2.65 -4.14
N PHE A 50 5.31 1.48 -3.52
CA PHE A 50 4.29 1.00 -2.58
C PHE A 50 4.59 1.44 -1.14
N ASN A 51 3.54 1.61 -0.35
CA ASN A 51 3.63 1.95 1.06
C ASN A 51 3.50 0.72 1.98
N GLU A 52 3.55 0.94 3.30
CA GLU A 52 3.42 -0.12 4.30
C GLU A 52 2.09 -0.88 4.21
N ARG A 53 0.98 -0.20 3.86
CA ARG A 53 -0.35 -0.83 3.72
C ARG A 53 -0.36 -1.90 2.64
N TYR A 54 0.43 -1.74 1.59
CA TYR A 54 0.56 -2.74 0.53
C TYR A 54 1.11 -4.06 1.06
N LEU A 55 2.19 -4.01 1.85
CA LEU A 55 2.78 -5.21 2.45
C LEU A 55 1.85 -5.86 3.46
N LEU A 56 1.16 -5.05 4.28
CA LEU A 56 0.19 -5.55 5.24
C LEU A 56 -1.03 -6.19 4.56
N ALA A 57 -1.56 -5.61 3.48
CA ALA A 57 -2.67 -6.17 2.72
C ALA A 57 -2.28 -7.51 2.07
N ILE A 58 -1.05 -7.61 1.53
CA ILE A 58 -0.53 -8.90 1.04
C ILE A 58 -0.51 -9.92 2.18
N HIS A 59 0.03 -9.56 3.35
CA HIS A 59 0.07 -10.45 4.50
C HIS A 59 -1.33 -10.94 4.91
N ASP A 60 -2.31 -10.04 5.03
CA ASP A 60 -3.69 -10.39 5.37
C ASP A 60 -4.31 -11.36 4.35
N HIS A 61 -4.05 -11.14 3.06
CA HIS A 61 -4.60 -11.96 1.99
C HIS A 61 -3.85 -13.27 1.71
N VAL A 62 -2.64 -13.43 2.26
CA VAL A 62 -2.00 -14.74 2.37
C VAL A 62 -2.75 -15.63 3.35
N HIS A 63 -3.24 -15.10 4.47
CA HIS A 63 -3.91 -15.91 5.50
C HIS A 63 -5.42 -16.03 5.34
N SER A 64 -6.10 -14.98 4.85
CA SER A 64 -7.57 -14.99 4.72
C SER A 64 -8.12 -15.93 3.65
N CYS A 65 -7.29 -16.35 2.69
CA CYS A 65 -7.71 -17.18 1.54
C CYS A 65 -8.88 -16.59 0.72
N GLN A 66 -9.12 -15.27 0.82
CA GLN A 66 -10.19 -14.59 0.10
C GLN A 66 -9.98 -14.60 -1.42
N PHE A 67 -8.71 -14.58 -1.85
CA PHE A 67 -8.30 -14.61 -3.25
C PHE A 67 -7.59 -15.92 -3.56
N GLY A 68 -7.63 -16.35 -4.82
CA GLY A 68 -6.89 -17.52 -5.27
C GLY A 68 -5.38 -17.34 -5.34
N THR A 69 -4.89 -16.12 -5.18
CA THR A 69 -3.48 -15.77 -5.41
C THR A 69 -2.51 -16.62 -4.60
N PHE A 70 -2.80 -16.99 -3.35
CA PHE A 70 -1.91 -17.79 -2.50
C PHE A 70 -2.42 -19.21 -2.23
N ILE A 71 -3.44 -19.68 -2.96
CA ILE A 71 -3.96 -21.04 -2.80
C ILE A 71 -3.01 -22.06 -3.44
N SER A 72 -2.90 -23.23 -2.79
CA SER A 72 -2.09 -24.40 -3.17
C SER A 72 -0.58 -24.25 -2.92
N ASN A 73 0.16 -25.34 -3.13
CA ASN A 73 1.60 -25.41 -2.88
C ASN A 73 2.47 -25.35 -4.14
N SER A 74 1.87 -25.52 -5.32
CA SER A 74 2.60 -25.47 -6.60
C SER A 74 1.75 -24.97 -7.75
N ASP A 75 2.41 -24.49 -8.80
CA ASP A 75 1.74 -24.08 -10.05
C ASP A 75 0.96 -25.23 -10.70
N LYS A 76 1.47 -26.46 -10.61
CA LYS A 76 0.76 -27.65 -11.10
C LYS A 76 -0.59 -27.81 -10.41
N GLU A 77 -0.61 -27.78 -9.08
CA GLU A 77 -1.86 -27.93 -8.33
C GLU A 77 -2.85 -26.80 -8.62
N ARG A 78 -2.36 -25.56 -8.77
CA ARG A 78 -3.20 -24.39 -9.13
C ARG A 78 -3.89 -24.58 -10.48
N ARG A 79 -3.19 -25.17 -11.46
CA ARG A 79 -3.75 -25.54 -12.76
C ARG A 79 -4.78 -26.66 -12.63
N ASP A 80 -4.47 -27.70 -11.87
CA ASP A 80 -5.37 -28.83 -11.65
C ASP A 80 -6.69 -28.38 -10.97
N LEU A 81 -6.59 -27.44 -10.02
CA LEU A 81 -7.74 -26.84 -9.32
C LEU A 81 -8.46 -25.74 -10.11
N ARG A 82 -7.92 -25.33 -11.26
CA ARG A 82 -8.43 -24.22 -12.09
C ARG A 82 -8.61 -22.93 -11.29
N VAL A 83 -7.64 -22.59 -10.45
CA VAL A 83 -7.74 -21.45 -9.52
C VAL A 83 -8.04 -20.15 -10.26
N VAL A 84 -7.38 -19.89 -11.39
CA VAL A 84 -7.56 -18.67 -12.19
C VAL A 84 -9.00 -18.50 -12.70
N GLU A 85 -9.67 -19.61 -13.03
CA GLU A 85 -11.05 -19.59 -13.57
C GLU A 85 -12.10 -19.49 -12.46
N ARG A 86 -11.77 -19.96 -11.25
CA ARG A 86 -12.73 -20.15 -10.14
C ARG A 86 -12.63 -19.09 -9.06
N THR A 87 -11.60 -18.26 -9.07
CA THR A 87 -11.30 -17.31 -7.99
C THR A 87 -10.82 -15.97 -8.54
N TYR A 88 -10.89 -14.94 -7.71
CA TYR A 88 -10.37 -13.62 -8.03
C TYR A 88 -8.88 -13.50 -7.67
N SER A 89 -8.18 -12.63 -8.40
CA SER A 89 -6.79 -12.29 -8.15
C SER A 89 -6.67 -11.12 -7.16
N LEU A 90 -5.81 -11.28 -6.15
CA LEU A 90 -5.45 -10.21 -5.22
C LEU A 90 -4.87 -9.00 -5.97
N TRP A 91 -4.08 -9.22 -7.02
CA TRP A 91 -3.46 -8.12 -7.75
C TRP A 91 -4.49 -7.25 -8.46
N ALA A 92 -5.58 -7.85 -8.95
CA ALA A 92 -6.68 -7.10 -9.53
C ALA A 92 -7.35 -6.19 -8.49
N TYR A 93 -7.57 -6.69 -7.27
CA TYR A 93 -8.11 -5.92 -6.15
C TYR A 93 -7.18 -4.79 -5.70
N ILE A 94 -5.88 -5.08 -5.55
CA ILE A 94 -4.90 -4.05 -5.17
C ILE A 94 -4.82 -2.97 -6.25
N ASN A 95 -4.80 -3.36 -7.54
CA ASN A 95 -4.72 -2.41 -8.63
C ASN A 95 -5.99 -1.54 -8.75
N SER A 96 -7.17 -2.05 -8.42
CA SER A 96 -8.39 -1.24 -8.39
C SER A 96 -8.41 -0.22 -7.24
N HIS A 97 -7.63 -0.45 -6.18
CA HIS A 97 -7.48 0.46 -5.03
C HIS A 97 -6.07 1.05 -4.93
N ARG A 98 -5.38 1.18 -6.08
CA ARG A 98 -3.95 1.51 -6.16
C ARG A 98 -3.57 2.74 -5.32
N ALA A 99 -4.40 3.77 -5.32
CA ALA A 99 -4.16 5.02 -4.61
C ALA A 99 -3.88 4.83 -3.10
N GLU A 100 -4.50 3.84 -2.46
CA GLU A 100 -4.31 3.55 -1.03
C GLU A 100 -2.96 2.90 -0.72
N PHE A 101 -2.34 2.31 -1.74
CA PHE A 101 -1.11 1.52 -1.64
C PHE A 101 0.11 2.26 -2.15
N LEU A 102 -0.05 3.46 -2.71
CA LEU A 102 1.06 4.28 -3.19
C LEU A 102 1.75 5.01 -2.03
N ASN A 103 3.06 5.13 -2.14
CA ASN A 103 3.89 5.92 -1.28
C ASN A 103 4.02 7.35 -1.85
N PRO A 104 3.56 8.40 -1.14
CA PRO A 104 3.63 9.77 -1.63
C PRO A 104 5.06 10.30 -1.73
N LEU A 105 6.03 9.66 -1.06
CA LEU A 105 7.44 10.05 -1.10
C LEU A 105 8.21 9.40 -2.27
N TYR A 106 7.56 8.56 -3.07
CA TYR A 106 8.22 7.85 -4.16
C TYR A 106 8.70 8.81 -5.25
N VAL A 107 9.98 8.71 -5.61
CA VAL A 107 10.60 9.48 -6.71
C VAL A 107 11.11 8.51 -7.76
N LYS A 108 10.47 8.52 -8.94
CA LYS A 108 10.75 7.56 -10.02
C LYS A 108 12.18 7.71 -10.56
N GLU A 109 12.67 8.95 -10.63
CA GLU A 109 14.00 9.31 -11.15
C GLU A 109 15.12 8.88 -10.20
N ASN A 110 14.82 8.61 -8.93
CA ASN A 110 15.79 8.19 -7.93
C ASN A 110 15.99 6.66 -7.94
N THR A 111 16.02 6.03 -9.11
CA THR A 111 16.24 4.58 -9.23
C THR A 111 17.72 4.28 -9.34
N GLN A 112 18.36 3.95 -8.22
CA GLN A 112 19.69 3.33 -8.23
C GLN A 112 19.54 1.85 -8.59
N ASP A 113 20.42 1.35 -9.47
CA ASP A 113 20.42 -0.08 -9.85
C ASP A 113 20.81 -1.01 -8.68
N ILE A 114 21.64 -0.51 -7.76
CA ILE A 114 22.11 -1.22 -6.57
C ILE A 114 21.78 -0.38 -5.35
N LEU A 115 21.03 -0.97 -4.41
CA LEU A 115 20.65 -0.33 -3.16
C LEU A 115 21.78 -0.48 -2.13
N ASP A 116 22.27 0.65 -1.61
CA ASP A 116 23.19 0.66 -0.48
C ASP A 116 22.39 0.64 0.84
N VAL A 117 22.39 -0.51 1.53
CA VAL A 117 21.55 -0.79 2.70
C VAL A 117 22.43 -1.14 3.88
N ASN A 118 22.16 -0.52 5.04
CA ASN A 118 22.86 -0.84 6.27
C ASN A 118 22.20 -2.03 6.99
N VAL A 119 22.90 -3.17 7.02
CA VAL A 119 22.45 -4.41 7.67
C VAL A 119 22.89 -4.55 9.13
N SER A 120 23.42 -3.49 9.74
CA SER A 120 23.82 -3.52 11.16
C SER A 120 22.61 -3.82 12.04
N PRO A 121 22.72 -4.64 13.09
CA PRO A 121 21.58 -4.97 13.95
C PRO A 121 20.88 -3.75 14.57
N GLN A 122 21.59 -2.63 14.71
CA GLN A 122 21.07 -1.38 15.26
C GLN A 122 20.09 -0.65 14.32
N THR A 123 20.13 -0.93 13.01
CA THR A 123 19.26 -0.29 12.02
C THR A 123 17.96 -1.07 11.80
N ILE A 124 17.92 -2.34 12.21
CA ILE A 124 16.75 -3.20 12.11
C ILE A 124 15.71 -2.74 13.13
N LYS A 125 14.54 -2.34 12.64
CA LYS A 125 13.44 -1.84 13.47
C LYS A 125 12.41 -2.94 13.69
N PHE A 126 11.75 -2.92 14.84
CA PHE A 126 10.62 -3.82 15.08
C PHE A 126 9.38 -3.32 14.31
N TRP A 127 8.81 -4.18 13.46
CA TRP A 127 7.64 -3.84 12.63
C TRP A 127 6.33 -3.89 13.42
N ARG A 128 6.05 -2.80 14.14
CA ARG A 128 4.85 -2.67 14.99
C ARG A 128 3.54 -2.81 14.22
N GLY A 129 3.46 -2.23 13.01
CA GLY A 129 2.25 -2.26 12.18
C GLY A 129 1.81 -3.68 11.80
N LEU A 130 2.75 -4.63 11.75
CA LEU A 130 2.47 -6.04 11.53
C LEU A 130 2.23 -6.80 12.85
N TYR A 131 3.18 -6.73 13.78
CA TYR A 131 3.18 -7.61 14.96
C TYR A 131 2.27 -7.15 16.11
N ASN A 132 1.99 -5.85 16.22
CA ASN A 132 1.16 -5.27 17.28
C ASN A 132 -0.16 -4.71 16.75
N ARG A 133 -0.57 -5.13 15.55
CA ARG A 133 -1.77 -4.61 14.86
C ARG A 133 -3.07 -4.72 15.65
N PHE A 134 -3.14 -5.70 16.55
CA PHE A 134 -4.32 -6.00 17.37
C PHE A 134 -4.17 -5.55 18.84
N GLU A 135 -3.12 -4.78 19.17
CA GLU A 135 -3.03 -4.16 20.49
C GLU A 135 -4.06 -3.01 20.59
N PHE A 136 -5.01 -3.15 21.51
CA PHE A 136 -5.98 -2.10 21.79
C PHE A 136 -5.34 -1.00 22.66
N GLY A 137 -5.00 0.14 22.05
CA GLY A 137 -4.51 1.34 22.75
C GLY A 137 -3.67 2.25 21.86
N VAL A 138 -3.69 3.57 22.12
CA VAL A 138 -2.83 4.53 21.41
C VAL A 138 -1.42 4.41 21.98
N HIS A 139 -0.55 3.68 21.29
CA HIS A 139 0.85 3.56 21.72
C HIS A 139 1.56 4.92 21.50
N PRO A 140 2.34 5.44 22.49
CA PRO A 140 3.06 6.72 22.40
C PRO A 140 4.07 6.91 21.25
N ARG A 141 4.17 5.95 20.32
CA ARG A 141 5.17 5.88 19.25
C ARG A 141 4.51 5.53 17.90
N HIS A 142 3.33 6.12 17.62
CA HIS A 142 2.72 6.04 16.28
C HIS A 142 3.78 6.33 15.21
N SER A 143 3.72 5.60 14.09
CA SER A 143 4.75 5.75 13.06
C SER A 143 4.69 7.16 12.49
N LEU A 144 5.85 7.81 12.41
CA LEU A 144 5.96 9.13 11.78
C LEU A 144 5.44 9.09 10.34
N SER A 145 5.52 7.94 9.66
CA SER A 145 4.98 7.74 8.32
C SER A 145 3.45 7.92 8.25
N GLU A 146 2.69 7.40 9.21
CA GLU A 146 1.23 7.62 9.24
C GLU A 146 0.89 9.09 9.47
N VAL A 147 1.61 9.74 10.37
CA VAL A 147 1.45 11.18 10.64
C VAL A 147 1.80 12.00 9.41
N LEU A 148 2.88 11.66 8.72
CA LEU A 148 3.31 12.33 7.49
C LEU A 148 2.32 12.11 6.34
N VAL A 149 1.80 10.90 6.15
CA VAL A 149 0.77 10.62 5.14
C VAL A 149 -0.51 11.38 5.45
N ALA A 150 -0.93 11.40 6.71
CA ALA A 150 -2.10 12.19 7.13
C ALA A 150 -1.89 13.69 6.90
N ALA A 151 -0.71 14.21 7.24
CA ALA A 151 -0.35 15.61 7.02
C ALA A 151 -0.28 15.95 5.52
N GLN A 152 0.31 15.09 4.70
CA GLN A 152 0.39 15.23 3.24
C GLN A 152 -1.02 15.29 2.63
N ASN A 153 -1.89 14.33 2.99
CA ASN A 153 -3.27 14.29 2.51
C ASN A 153 -4.04 15.55 2.93
N HIS A 154 -3.80 16.03 4.15
CA HIS A 154 -4.41 17.26 4.64
C HIS A 154 -3.91 18.49 3.87
N ILE A 155 -2.61 18.58 3.56
CA ILE A 155 -2.03 19.65 2.74
C ILE A 155 -2.67 19.64 1.35
N SER A 156 -2.73 18.49 0.67
CA SER A 156 -3.35 18.40 -0.66
C SER A 156 -4.85 18.73 -0.65
N SER A 157 -5.57 18.39 0.43
CA SER A 157 -6.97 18.78 0.61
C SER A 157 -7.12 20.32 0.73
N LEU A 158 -6.23 20.96 1.49
CA LEU A 158 -6.21 22.41 1.65
C LEU A 158 -5.86 23.12 0.33
N GLU A 159 -4.89 22.62 -0.42
CA GLU A 159 -4.52 23.15 -1.74
C GLU A 159 -5.72 23.11 -2.71
N ASN A 160 -6.42 21.97 -2.77
CA ASN A 160 -7.63 21.86 -3.58
C ASN A 160 -8.73 22.83 -3.15
N HIS A 161 -8.87 23.07 -1.84
CA HIS A 161 -9.86 24.01 -1.33
C HIS A 161 -9.49 25.47 -1.64
N ILE A 162 -8.20 25.83 -1.56
CA ILE A 162 -7.71 27.16 -1.98
C ILE A 162 -8.02 27.38 -3.45
N GLN A 163 -7.70 26.41 -4.32
CA GLN A 163 -8.01 26.49 -5.75
C GLN A 163 -9.51 26.68 -6.01
N TYR A 164 -10.36 25.94 -5.29
CA TYR A 164 -11.81 26.10 -5.38
C TYR A 164 -12.26 27.51 -5.00
N LEU A 165 -11.71 28.08 -3.91
CA LEU A 165 -12.08 29.43 -3.46
C LEU A 165 -11.59 30.51 -4.43
N GLU A 166 -10.40 30.36 -5.02
CA GLU A 166 -9.90 31.25 -6.07
C GLU A 166 -10.81 31.22 -7.31
N ASP A 167 -11.27 30.05 -7.72
CA ASP A 167 -12.24 29.88 -8.81
C ASP A 167 -13.60 30.52 -8.48
N GLN A 168 -14.05 30.48 -7.22
CA GLN A 168 -15.28 31.15 -6.81
C GLN A 168 -15.13 32.68 -6.79
N ILE A 169 -14.01 33.18 -6.28
CA ILE A 169 -13.72 34.63 -6.23
C ILE A 169 -13.64 35.19 -7.64
N THR A 170 -12.97 34.49 -8.56
CA THR A 170 -12.88 34.90 -9.97
C THR A 170 -14.26 34.94 -10.63
N ARG A 171 -15.12 33.94 -10.41
CA ARG A 171 -16.52 33.95 -10.91
C ARG A 171 -17.35 35.09 -10.34
N LEU A 172 -17.29 35.32 -9.03
CA LEU A 172 -18.00 36.44 -8.40
C LEU A 172 -17.48 37.80 -8.88
N SER A 173 -16.18 37.91 -9.15
CA SER A 173 -15.58 39.12 -9.71
C SER A 173 -16.01 39.38 -11.16
N SER A 174 -16.19 38.32 -11.98
CA SER A 174 -16.73 38.47 -13.34
C SER A 174 -18.20 38.89 -13.31
N ASP A 175 -19.01 38.28 -12.43
CA ASP A 175 -20.43 38.60 -12.29
C ASP A 175 -20.66 40.04 -11.80
N THR A 176 -19.78 40.55 -10.94
CA THR A 176 -19.83 41.96 -10.49
C THR A 176 -19.35 42.94 -11.56
N SER A 177 -18.38 42.57 -12.41
CA SER A 177 -18.01 43.40 -13.57
C SER A 177 -19.12 43.47 -14.64
N ASP A 178 -19.83 42.37 -14.89
CA ASP A 178 -20.96 42.35 -15.83
C ASP A 178 -22.14 43.17 -15.28
N SER A 179 -22.39 43.11 -13.97
CA SER A 179 -23.44 43.89 -13.31
C SER A 179 -23.19 45.41 -13.36
N GLN A 180 -21.93 45.85 -13.26
CA GLN A 180 -21.58 47.28 -13.39
C GLN A 180 -21.69 47.81 -14.83
N SER A 181 -21.53 46.95 -15.84
CA SER A 181 -21.71 47.35 -17.24
C SER A 181 -23.18 47.54 -17.65
N SER A 182 -24.15 46.92 -16.95
CA SER A 182 -25.58 47.04 -17.26
C SER A 182 -26.29 48.24 -16.61
N CYS A 183 -25.75 48.79 -15.51
CA CYS A 183 -26.35 49.93 -14.80
C CYS A 183 -25.87 51.31 -15.30
N GLY A 184 -25.14 51.36 -16.42
CA GLY A 184 -24.41 52.52 -16.90
C GLY A 184 -24.88 53.17 -18.20
N VAL A 185 -26.18 53.11 -18.57
CA VAL A 185 -26.80 53.98 -19.60
C VAL A 185 -28.28 54.12 -19.23
N SER A 186 -28.80 55.29 -18.82
CA SER A 186 -29.16 56.41 -19.71
C SER A 186 -29.34 57.72 -18.93
N PRO A 187 -29.11 58.90 -19.57
CA PRO A 187 -29.60 60.20 -19.11
C PRO A 187 -31.11 60.38 -19.29
#